data_AF-A0A6B9XK27-F1
#
_entry.id   AF-A0A6B9XK27-F1
#
_cell.length_a   1.000
_cell.length_b   1.000
_cell.length_c   1.000
_cell.angle_alpha   90.00
_cell.angle_beta   90.00
_cell.angle_gamma   90.00
#
_symmetry.space_group_name_H-M   'P 1'
#
loop_
_entity.id
_entity.type
_entity.pdbx_description
1 polymer ?
#
loop_
_entity_poly.entity_id
_entity_poly.type
_entity_poly.pdbx_seq_one_letter_code
_entity_poly.pdbx_strand_id
1 'polypeptide(L)' 'LGSDDIYQTVDILRARGIPFQDTPDTYYELVDDRVKDHGEPTAELEKRRILVDGAPTEGQGLLLQIFTQNVIGPI' A
#
# COMPACT_ATOMS: atom_id res chain seq x y z
N LEU A 1 -5.13 12.30 -1.07
CA LEU A 1 -4.42 12.54 -2.35
C LEU A 1 -4.53 11.27 -3.17
N GLY A 2 -4.77 11.36 -4.48
CA GLY A 2 -4.75 10.20 -5.39
C GLY A 2 -3.51 10.24 -6.29
N SER A 3 -3.11 9.10 -6.83
CA SER A 3 -2.04 8.97 -7.82
C SER A 3 -2.40 7.87 -8.81
N ASP A 4 -2.00 8.04 -10.06
CA ASP A 4 -2.15 7.03 -11.12
C ASP A 4 -1.04 5.96 -11.05
N ASP A 5 0.04 6.22 -10.31
CA ASP A 5 1.13 5.27 -10.05
C ASP A 5 1.62 5.42 -8.60
N ILE A 6 1.03 4.63 -7.71
CA ILE A 6 1.38 4.64 -6.29
C ILE A 6 2.80 4.12 -6.04
N TYR A 7 3.31 3.20 -6.85
CA TYR A 7 4.65 2.62 -6.67
C TYR A 7 5.72 3.69 -6.87
N GLN A 8 5.67 4.38 -8.01
CA GLN A 8 6.58 5.48 -8.29
C GLN A 8 6.40 6.63 -7.29
N THR A 9 5.16 6.93 -6.91
CA THR A 9 4.88 7.99 -5.94
C THR A 9 5.52 7.71 -4.59
N VAL A 10 5.40 6.48 -4.06
CA VAL A 10 6.01 6.09 -2.78
C VAL A 10 7.54 6.15 -2.88
N ASP A 11 8.13 5.69 -3.98
CA ASP A 11 9.58 5.74 -4.18
C ASP A 11 10.10 7.19 -4.16
N ILE A 12 9.42 8.11 -4.85
CA ILE A 12 9.77 9.53 -4.87
C ILE A 12 9.61 10.16 -3.49
N LEU A 13 8.52 9.86 -2.77
CA LEU A 13 8.27 10.44 -1.45
C LEU A 13 9.28 9.92 -0.42
N ARG A 14 9.63 8.63 -0.45
CA ARG A 14 10.70 8.06 0.38
C ARG A 14 12.05 8.69 0.07
N ALA A 15 12.39 8.87 -1.21
CA ALA A 15 13.63 9.54 -1.63
C ALA A 15 13.70 11.01 -1.15
N ARG A 16 12.55 11.66 -0.94
CA ARG A 16 12.43 13.01 -0.37
C ARG A 16 12.40 13.03 1.16
N GLY A 17 12.60 11.89 1.81
CA GLY A 17 12.66 11.78 3.28
C GLY A 17 11.30 11.78 3.97
N ILE A 18 10.20 11.50 3.26
CA ILE A 18 8.88 11.38 3.88
C ILE A 18 8.74 9.99 4.53
N PRO A 19 8.57 9.90 5.87
CA PRO A 19 8.44 8.63 6.55
C PRO A 19 7.04 8.04 6.39
N PHE A 20 6.96 6.74 6.15
CA PHE A 20 5.72 5.97 6.08
C PHE A 20 5.54 5.09 7.31
N GLN A 21 4.29 4.76 7.62
CA GLN A 21 3.97 3.74 8.61
C GLN A 21 4.47 2.38 8.13
N ASP A 22 4.81 1.52 9.07
CA ASP A 22 5.23 0.15 8.77
C ASP A 22 4.03 -0.78 8.76
N THR A 23 4.18 -1.95 8.13
CA THR A 23 3.16 -3.00 8.09
C THR A 23 3.87 -4.34 8.25
N PRO A 24 3.41 -5.22 9.15
CA PRO A 24 4.08 -6.48 9.41
C PRO A 24 4.10 -7.37 8.16
N ASP A 25 5.17 -8.14 7.97
CA ASP A 25 5.36 -9.01 6.80
C ASP A 25 4.21 -10.04 6.66
N THR A 26 3.66 -10.49 7.79
CA THR A 26 2.49 -11.38 7.83
C THR A 26 1.24 -10.83 7.13
N TYR A 27 1.13 -9.50 6.96
CA TYR A 27 0.08 -8.91 6.14
C TYR A 27 0.22 -9.34 4.67
N TYR A 28 1.45 -9.33 4.15
CA TYR A 28 1.77 -9.66 2.76
C TYR A 28 1.76 -11.16 2.50
N GLU A 29 2.10 -11.96 3.51
CA GLU A 29 1.93 -13.42 3.44
C GLU A 29 0.45 -13.83 3.29
N LEU A 30 -0.48 -13.03 3.82
CA LEU A 30 -1.91 -13.31 3.85
C LEU A 30 -2.74 -12.51 2.84
N VAL A 31 -2.15 -11.54 2.13
CA VAL A 31 -2.92 -10.61 1.27
C VAL A 31 -3.50 -11.32 0.05
N ASP A 32 -2.74 -12.23 -0.54
CA ASP A 32 -3.18 -13.00 -1.72
C ASP A 32 -4.42 -13.87 -1.40
N ASP A 33 -4.50 -14.40 -0.17
CA ASP A 33 -5.64 -15.17 0.31
C ASP A 33 -6.85 -14.29 0.67
N ARG A 34 -6.58 -13.10 1.23
CA ARG A 34 -7.61 -12.15 1.67
C ARG A 34 -8.26 -11.43 0.50
N VAL A 35 -7.46 -11.03 -0.48
CA VAL A 35 -7.86 -10.26 -1.66
C VAL A 35 -7.58 -11.09 -2.90
N LYS A 36 -8.29 -12.20 -3.06
CA LYS A 36 -8.04 -13.14 -4.16
C LYS A 36 -8.07 -12.45 -5.51
N ASP A 37 -7.16 -12.86 -6.38
CA ASP A 37 -7.05 -12.39 -7.77
C ASP A 37 -6.83 -10.87 -7.89
N HIS A 38 -6.19 -10.23 -6.90
CA HIS A 38 -5.90 -8.78 -6.94
C HIS A 38 -4.92 -8.36 -8.06
N GLY A 39 -4.09 -9.27 -8.57
CA GLY A 39 -3.25 -9.05 -9.76
C GLY A 39 -2.03 -8.14 -9.56
N GLU A 40 -1.82 -7.62 -8.35
CA GLU A 40 -0.65 -6.80 -8.00
C GLU A 40 0.54 -7.66 -7.58
N PRO A 41 1.79 -7.22 -7.83
CA PRO A 41 2.98 -7.92 -7.36
C PRO A 41 3.19 -7.75 -5.84
N THR A 42 2.83 -8.76 -5.05
CA THR A 42 2.92 -8.76 -3.57
C THR A 42 4.30 -8.39 -3.03
N ALA A 43 5.39 -8.80 -3.69
CA ALA A 43 6.75 -8.40 -3.31
C ALA A 43 7.01 -6.87 -3.43
N GLU A 44 6.43 -6.21 -4.44
CA GLU A 44 6.59 -4.76 -4.63
C GLU A 44 5.70 -3.96 -3.66
N LEU A 45 4.54 -4.53 -3.29
CA LEU A 45 3.68 -4.02 -2.23
C LEU A 45 4.39 -4.09 -0.87
N GLU A 46 4.95 -5.24 -0.53
CA GLU A 46 5.70 -5.48 0.71
C GLU A 46 6.89 -4.54 0.83
N LYS A 47 7.73 -4.46 -0.20
CA LYS A 47 8.89 -3.55 -0.25
C LYS A 47 8.53 -2.10 0.06
N ARG A 48 7.34 -1.67 -0.35
CA ARG A 48 6.86 -0.28 -0.19
C ARG A 48 5.90 -0.09 0.96
N ARG A 49 5.54 -1.16 1.68
CA ARG A 49 4.49 -1.15 2.69
C ARG A 49 3.15 -0.62 2.16
N ILE A 50 2.84 -0.90 0.89
CA ILE A 50 1.56 -0.53 0.27
C ILE A 50 0.51 -1.57 0.68
N LEU A 51 -0.67 -1.09 1.03
CA LEU A 51 -1.83 -1.89 1.39
C LEU A 51 -2.74 -2.06 0.18
N VAL A 52 -3.40 -3.21 0.13
CA VAL A 52 -4.38 -3.57 -0.88
C VAL A 52 -5.70 -3.94 -0.21
N ASP A 53 -6.78 -3.39 -0.75
CA ASP A 53 -8.15 -3.72 -0.38
C ASP A 53 -9.06 -3.71 -1.63
N GLY A 54 -10.24 -4.31 -1.52
CA GLY A 54 -11.24 -4.41 -2.58
C GLY A 54 -11.57 -5.85 -2.99
N ALA A 55 -12.47 -5.99 -3.96
CA ALA A 55 -12.93 -7.29 -4.47
C ALA A 55 -13.01 -7.25 -6.00
N PRO A 56 -11.89 -7.56 -6.70
CA PRO A 56 -11.82 -7.50 -8.17
C PRO A 56 -12.90 -8.35 -8.86
N THR A 57 -13.30 -9.44 -8.20
CA THR A 57 -14.26 -10.42 -8.70
C THR A 57 -15.72 -9.95 -8.67
N GLU A 58 -16.04 -8.87 -7.95
CA GLU A 58 -17.41 -8.35 -7.82
C GLU A 58 -17.66 -7.04 -8.61
N GLY A 59 -16.74 -6.68 -9.51
CA GLY A 59 -16.78 -5.39 -10.22
C GLY A 59 -16.45 -4.20 -9.31
N GLN A 60 -16.01 -4.47 -8.08
CA GLN A 60 -15.47 -3.49 -7.16
C GLN A 60 -13.98 -3.34 -7.48
N GLY A 61 -13.56 -2.12 -7.83
CA GLY A 61 -12.17 -1.85 -8.17
C GLY A 61 -11.22 -2.16 -7.02
N LEU A 62 -9.93 -2.28 -7.35
CA LEU A 62 -8.87 -2.42 -6.36
C LEU A 62 -8.52 -1.05 -5.77
N LEU A 63 -8.19 -1.03 -4.48
CA LEU A 63 -7.73 0.16 -3.78
C LEU A 63 -6.33 -0.08 -3.21
N LEU A 64 -5.37 0.72 -3.68
CA LEU A 64 -3.99 0.74 -3.19
C LEU A 64 -3.76 1.96 -2.30
N GLN A 65 -3.22 1.75 -1.11
CA GLN A 65 -3.08 2.81 -0.10
C GLN A 65 -1.81 2.68 0.73
N ILE A 66 -1.38 3.79 1.33
CA ILE A 66 -0.26 3.83 2.27
C ILE A 66 -0.39 5.09 3.14
N PHE A 67 0.06 5.02 4.39
CA PHE A 67 -0.02 6.13 5.34
C PHE A 67 1.36 6.67 5.71
N THR A 68 1.51 7.99 5.74
CA THR A 68 2.70 8.63 6.32
C THR A 68 2.69 8.48 7.84
N GLN A 69 3.86 8.54 8.47
CA GLN A 69 3.91 8.71 9.93
C GLN A 69 3.25 10.03 10.34
N ASN A 70 2.82 10.13 11.59
CA ASN A 70 2.24 11.36 12.14
C ASN A 70 3.29 12.47 12.10
N VAL A 71 3.06 13.48 11.26
CA VAL A 71 3.96 14.63 11.07
C VAL A 71 3.72 15.75 12.10
N ILE A 72 2.59 15.73 12.80
CA ILE A 72 2.26 16.64 13.90
C ILE A 72 1.92 15.76 15.11
N GLY A 73 2.65 15.93 16.21
CA GLY A 73 2.40 15.24 17.49
C GLY A 73 1.04 15.63 18.10
N PRO A 74 0.60 14.99 19.20
CA PRO A 74 -0.68 15.30 19.81
C PRO A 74 -0.75 16.80 20.12
N ILE A 75 -1.85 17.44 19.72
CA ILE A 75 -2.26 18.72 20.31
C ILE A 75 -2.63 18.46 21.76
#